data_AF-X6M172-F1
#
_entry.id   AF-X6M172-F1
#
_cell.length_a   1.000
_cell.length_b   1.000
_cell.length_c   1.000
_cell.angle_alpha   90.00
_cell.angle_beta   90.00
_cell.angle_gamma   90.00
#
_symmetry.space_group_name_H-M   'P 1'
#
loop_
_entity.id
_entity.type
_entity.pdbx_description
1 polymer ?
#
loop_
_entity_poly.entity_id
_entity_poly.type
_entity_poly.pdbx_seq_one_letter_code
_entity_poly.pdbx_strand_id
1 'polypeptide(L)'
;MISISIPLFQCSDEMIIGSYLESLERFYPEIKNYASNSDQWEIILSLFNDPQDKQNAVQILGQVIVLLVHHISKINLDEMLCNWMKTMLFDERDYNLFNERSGIKLLVKHVGELWRALKDKKAENIYQ
;
A
#
# COMPACT_ATOMS: atom_id res chain seq x y z
N MET A 1 -14.61 7.74 28.29
CA MET A 1 -13.90 6.91 27.30
C MET A 1 -13.89 7.69 26.00
N ILE A 2 -12.77 8.31 25.63
CA ILE A 2 -12.70 9.16 24.44
C ILE A 2 -12.52 8.22 23.24
N SER A 3 -13.60 8.02 22.48
CA SER A 3 -13.50 7.40 21.15
C SER A 3 -12.74 8.38 20.27
N ILE A 4 -11.45 8.12 20.05
CA ILE A 4 -10.68 8.81 19.02
C ILE A 4 -11.17 8.21 17.70
N SER A 5 -12.31 8.70 17.21
CA SER A 5 -12.70 8.53 15.83
C SER A 5 -11.72 9.37 15.02
N ILE A 6 -10.60 8.75 14.63
CA ILE A 6 -9.68 9.34 13.66
C ILE A 6 -10.54 9.66 12.44
N PRO A 7 -10.66 10.93 12.02
CA PRO A 7 -11.40 11.25 10.83
C PRO A 7 -10.70 10.51 9.69
N LEU A 8 -11.40 9.52 9.11
CA LEU A 8 -11.04 8.89 7.85
C LEU A 8 -10.76 10.02 6.87
N PHE A 9 -9.48 10.22 6.56
CA PHE A 9 -8.99 11.32 5.77
C PHE A 9 -9.75 11.32 4.44
N GLN A 10 -10.66 12.28 4.28
CA GLN A 10 -11.23 12.63 2.99
C GLN A 10 -10.06 13.12 2.14
N CYS A 11 -9.66 12.31 1.15
CA CYS A 11 -8.65 12.62 0.14
C CYS A 11 -7.39 13.31 0.69
N SER A 12 -6.42 12.54 1.18
CA SER A 12 -5.05 13.04 1.20
C SER A 12 -4.63 13.32 -0.24
N ASP A 13 -4.27 14.56 -0.57
CA ASP A 13 -3.73 14.92 -1.88
C ASP A 13 -2.57 13.99 -2.25
N GLU A 14 -2.49 13.52 -3.49
CA GLU A 14 -1.43 12.59 -3.92
C GLU A 14 -0.01 13.13 -3.62
N MET A 15 0.14 14.46 -3.68
CA MET A 15 1.38 15.16 -3.32
C MET A 15 1.76 14.93 -1.85
N ILE A 16 0.76 14.91 -0.96
CA ILE A 16 0.94 14.67 0.46
C ILE A 16 1.36 13.20 0.68
N ILE A 17 0.68 12.25 0.04
CA ILE A 17 1.04 10.82 0.13
C ILE A 17 2.46 10.57 -0.39
N GLY A 18 2.85 11.21 -1.51
CA GLY A 18 4.21 11.14 -2.04
C GLY A 18 5.25 11.61 -1.02
N SER A 19 5.00 12.73 -0.32
CA SER A 19 5.91 13.24 0.71
C SER A 19 6.01 12.33 1.95
N TYR A 20 4.89 11.72 2.35
CA TYR A 20 4.90 10.70 3.41
C TYR A 20 5.71 9.47 2.99
N LEU A 21 5.53 8.99 1.77
CA LEU A 21 6.29 7.86 1.25
C LEU A 21 7.78 8.17 1.18
N GLU A 22 8.17 9.35 0.69
CA GLU A 22 9.58 9.77 0.70
C GLU A 22 10.16 9.82 2.11
N SER A 23 9.37 10.28 3.09
CA SER A 23 9.79 10.28 4.49
C SER A 23 10.01 8.85 4.97
N LEU A 24 9.04 7.95 4.72
CA LEU A 24 9.12 6.55 5.10
C LEU A 24 10.36 5.86 4.51
N GLU A 25 10.68 6.12 3.24
CA GLU A 25 11.85 5.58 2.54
C GLU A 25 13.20 6.09 3.07
N ARG A 26 13.23 7.28 3.68
CA ARG A 26 14.44 7.77 4.35
C ARG A 26 14.76 6.98 5.61
N PHE A 27 13.73 6.49 6.32
CA PHE A 27 13.90 5.66 7.51
C PHE A 27 14.06 4.17 7.16
N TYR A 28 13.40 3.72 6.09
CA TYR A 28 13.37 2.34 5.62
C TYR A 28 13.64 2.26 4.12
N PRO A 29 14.91 2.33 3.68
CA PRO A 29 15.28 2.31 2.27
C PRO A 29 14.77 1.09 1.48
N GLU A 30 14.48 -0.01 2.16
CA GLU A 30 13.93 -1.25 1.61
C GLU A 30 12.55 -1.05 0.97
N ILE A 31 11.78 -0.06 1.45
CA ILE A 31 10.45 0.27 0.90
C ILE A 31 10.55 0.86 -0.51
N LYS A 32 11.70 1.45 -0.86
CA LYS A 32 11.90 2.11 -2.16
C LYS A 32 12.22 1.14 -3.29
N ASN A 33 12.98 0.07 -3.01
CA ASN A 33 13.70 -0.71 -4.01
C ASN A 33 13.39 -2.21 -3.95
N TYR A 34 12.23 -2.62 -3.46
CA TYR A 34 11.99 -4.04 -3.19
C TYR A 34 11.86 -4.90 -4.46
N ALA A 35 11.16 -4.40 -5.49
CA ALA A 35 10.60 -5.20 -6.57
C ALA A 35 11.18 -4.94 -7.96
N SER A 36 12.22 -4.10 -8.08
CA SER A 36 12.86 -3.86 -9.38
C SER A 36 13.47 -5.13 -10.02
N ASN A 37 13.60 -6.25 -9.28
CA ASN A 37 14.33 -7.44 -9.71
C ASN A 37 13.63 -8.81 -9.50
N SER A 38 12.31 -8.89 -9.22
CA SER A 38 11.67 -10.20 -8.93
C SER A 38 10.51 -10.55 -9.86
N ASP A 39 10.52 -11.78 -10.40
CA ASP A 39 9.42 -12.39 -11.16
C ASP A 39 8.08 -12.40 -10.39
N GLN A 40 8.13 -12.27 -9.07
CA GLN A 40 6.94 -12.17 -8.21
C GLN A 40 6.18 -10.85 -8.40
N TRP A 41 6.81 -9.81 -8.93
CA TRP A 41 6.22 -8.48 -9.03
C TRP A 41 5.09 -8.41 -10.06
N GLU A 42 5.27 -9.03 -11.22
CA GLU A 42 4.21 -9.11 -12.23
C GLU A 42 2.98 -9.85 -11.68
N ILE A 43 3.21 -10.89 -10.89
CA ILE A 43 2.11 -11.65 -10.28
C ILE A 43 1.42 -10.81 -9.21
N ILE A 44 2.17 -10.07 -8.37
CA ILE A 44 1.60 -9.13 -7.39
C ILE A 44 0.70 -8.11 -8.08
N LEU A 45 1.15 -7.49 -9.17
CA LEU A 45 0.34 -6.52 -9.91
C LEU A 45 -0.90 -7.15 -10.53
N SER A 46 -0.80 -8.39 -11.02
CA SER A 46 -1.93 -9.13 -11.60
C SER A 46 -3.06 -9.40 -10.60
N LEU A 47 -2.77 -9.36 -9.29
CA LEU A 47 -3.79 -9.47 -8.23
C LEU A 47 -4.79 -8.29 -8.24
N PHE A 48 -4.42 -7.17 -8.89
CA PHE A 48 -5.18 -5.93 -8.95
C PHE A 48 -5.54 -5.56 -10.40
N ASN A 49 -5.79 -6.56 -11.26
CA ASN A 49 -6.19 -6.35 -12.65
C ASN A 49 -7.61 -5.77 -12.79
N ASP A 50 -8.49 -5.99 -11.82
CA ASP A 50 -9.80 -5.36 -11.81
C ASP A 50 -9.67 -3.84 -11.55
N PRO A 51 -10.23 -2.97 -12.41
CA PRO A 51 -10.08 -1.52 -12.27
C PRO A 51 -10.61 -0.96 -10.95
N GLN A 52 -11.68 -1.55 -10.40
CA GLN A 52 -12.26 -1.10 -9.14
C GLN A 52 -11.37 -1.53 -7.97
N ASP A 53 -10.89 -2.77 -7.96
CA ASP A 53 -9.95 -3.26 -6.96
C ASP A 53 -8.64 -2.47 -7.00
N LYS A 54 -8.15 -2.12 -8.20
CA LYS A 54 -6.97 -1.26 -8.38
C LYS A 54 -7.18 0.11 -7.76
N GLN A 55 -8.30 0.78 -8.06
CA GLN A 55 -8.60 2.10 -7.51
C GLN A 55 -8.74 2.05 -5.99
N ASN A 56 -9.44 1.05 -5.46
CA ASN A 56 -9.60 0.84 -4.02
C ASN A 56 -8.23 0.60 -3.36
N ALA A 57 -7.39 -0.25 -3.96
CA ALA A 57 -6.06 -0.54 -3.45
C ALA A 57 -5.19 0.72 -3.36
N VAL A 58 -5.20 1.58 -4.39
CA VAL A 58 -4.44 2.84 -4.38
C VAL A 58 -4.90 3.75 -3.22
N GLN A 59 -6.21 3.88 -3.00
CA GLN A 59 -6.75 4.70 -1.92
C GLN A 59 -6.37 4.14 -0.54
N ILE A 60 -6.51 2.84 -0.34
CA ILE A 60 -6.18 2.18 0.92
C ILE A 60 -4.67 2.26 1.19
N LEU A 61 -3.83 2.02 0.18
CA LEU A 61 -2.38 2.14 0.30
C LEU A 61 -1.94 3.56 0.67
N GLY A 62 -2.64 4.59 0.17
CA GLY A 62 -2.41 5.97 0.62
C GLY A 62 -2.62 6.14 2.13
N GLN A 63 -3.72 5.58 2.67
CA GLN A 63 -3.99 5.61 4.11
C GLN A 63 -2.95 4.82 4.91
N VAL A 64 -2.55 3.64 4.40
CA VAL A 64 -1.48 2.82 4.99
C VAL A 64 -0.17 3.59 5.07
N ILE A 65 0.25 4.30 4.01
CA ILE A 65 1.49 5.09 4.00
C ILE A 65 1.46 6.17 5.09
N VAL A 66 0.35 6.90 5.23
CA VAL A 66 0.21 7.93 6.28
C VAL A 66 0.35 7.32 7.67
N LEU A 67 -0.33 6.20 7.92
CA LEU A 67 -0.28 5.53 9.21
C LEU A 67 1.09 4.91 9.50
N LEU A 68 1.78 4.36 8.51
CA LEU A 68 3.15 3.88 8.66
C LEU A 68 4.07 5.01 9.12
N VAL A 69 3.99 6.20 8.51
CA VAL A 69 4.81 7.34 8.94
C VAL A 69 4.46 7.78 10.37
N HIS A 70 3.19 7.78 10.76
CA HIS A 70 2.80 8.10 12.15
C HIS A 70 3.29 7.06 13.17
N HIS A 71 3.51 5.81 12.74
CA HIS A 71 3.94 4.70 13.58
C HIS A 71 5.35 4.20 13.24
N ILE A 72 6.20 5.09 12.72
CA ILE A 72 7.47 4.74 12.09
C ILE A 72 8.40 3.92 12.98
N SER A 73 8.40 4.14 14.30
CA SER A 73 9.24 3.41 15.25
C SER A 73 8.79 1.98 15.56
N LYS A 74 7.61 1.56 15.06
CA LYS A 74 6.97 0.27 15.35
C LYS A 74 6.78 -0.59 14.11
N ILE A 75 7.37 -0.19 12.98
CA ILE A 75 7.22 -0.90 11.71
C ILE A 75 8.03 -2.19 11.74
N ASN A 76 7.36 -3.31 11.46
CA ASN A 76 8.00 -4.55 11.06
C ASN A 76 7.83 -4.74 9.54
N LEU A 77 8.92 -4.58 8.79
CA LEU A 77 8.92 -4.63 7.33
C LEU A 77 8.55 -6.00 6.75
N ASP A 78 8.78 -7.09 7.51
CA ASP A 78 8.48 -8.47 7.11
C ASP A 78 7.10 -8.93 7.60
N GLU A 79 6.32 -8.05 8.24
CA GLU A 79 4.94 -8.34 8.59
C GLU A 79 4.05 -8.36 7.34
N MET A 80 3.08 -9.30 7.31
CA MET A 80 2.05 -9.30 6.27
C MET A 80 1.21 -8.03 6.36
N LEU A 81 1.02 -7.36 5.22
CA LEU A 81 0.33 -6.09 5.14
C LEU A 81 -1.09 -6.17 5.73
N CYS A 82 -1.85 -7.23 5.42
CA CYS A 82 -3.19 -7.41 5.96
C CYS A 82 -3.22 -7.55 7.50
N ASN A 83 -2.22 -8.20 8.11
CA ASN A 83 -2.11 -8.33 9.56
C ASN A 83 -1.79 -6.99 10.22
N TRP A 84 -0.90 -6.21 9.60
CA TRP A 84 -0.57 -4.87 10.05
C TRP A 84 -1.81 -3.96 9.97
N MET A 85 -2.54 -3.99 8.86
CA MET A 85 -3.78 -3.24 8.67
C MET A 85 -4.85 -3.63 9.69
N LYS A 86 -4.99 -4.92 9.99
CA LYS A 86 -5.90 -5.40 11.04
C LYS A 86 -5.52 -4.85 12.42
N THR A 87 -4.22 -4.78 12.73
CA THR A 87 -3.72 -4.16 13.97
C THR A 87 -4.02 -2.67 14.03
N MET A 88 -4.03 -1.99 12.88
CA MET A 88 -4.41 -0.58 12.72
C MET A 88 -5.93 -0.37 12.59
N LEU A 89 -6.75 -1.40 12.82
CA LEU A 89 -8.21 -1.34 12.82
C LEU A 89 -8.84 -0.93 11.47
N PHE A 90 -8.22 -1.30 10.35
CA PHE A 90 -8.88 -1.20 9.05
C PHE A 90 -10.09 -2.14 8.97
N ASP A 91 -11.06 -1.78 8.13
CA ASP A 91 -12.21 -2.62 7.83
C ASP A 91 -11.78 -3.95 7.20
N GLU A 92 -12.53 -5.01 7.51
CA GLU A 92 -12.24 -6.36 7.00
C GLU A 92 -12.18 -6.44 5.48
N ARG A 93 -13.06 -5.71 4.79
CA ARG A 93 -13.06 -5.65 3.32
C ARG A 93 -11.76 -5.06 2.77
N ASP A 94 -11.21 -4.05 3.46
CA ASP A 94 -10.03 -3.33 3.00
C ASP A 94 -8.77 -4.17 3.20
N TYR A 95 -8.58 -4.79 4.37
CA TYR A 95 -7.39 -5.62 4.58
C TYR A 95 -7.46 -6.96 3.84
N ASN A 96 -8.66 -7.48 3.55
CA ASN A 96 -8.83 -8.70 2.74
C ASN A 96 -8.43 -8.50 1.27
N LEU A 97 -8.36 -7.24 0.80
CA LEU A 97 -7.82 -6.93 -0.51
C LEU A 97 -6.33 -7.30 -0.61
N PHE A 98 -5.61 -7.28 0.52
CA PHE A 98 -4.17 -7.53 0.61
C PHE A 98 -3.81 -8.86 1.29
N ASN A 99 -4.79 -9.76 1.46
CA ASN A 99 -4.52 -11.11 1.95
C ASN A 99 -3.64 -11.90 1.00
N GLU A 100 -3.03 -12.97 1.52
CA GLU A 100 -2.29 -13.92 0.70
C GLU A 100 -3.20 -14.52 -0.39
N ARG A 101 -2.76 -14.40 -1.65
CA ARG A 101 -3.46 -14.94 -2.82
C ARG A 101 -2.46 -15.70 -3.66
N SER A 102 -2.84 -16.89 -4.13
CA SER A 102 -1.98 -17.73 -4.97
C SER A 102 -0.58 -18.00 -4.38
N GLY A 103 -0.47 -18.08 -3.05
CA GLY A 103 0.80 -18.27 -2.32
C GLY A 103 1.69 -17.03 -2.23
N ILE A 104 1.19 -15.86 -2.66
CA ILE A 104 1.91 -14.59 -2.65
C ILE A 104 1.50 -13.78 -1.44
N LYS A 105 2.48 -13.42 -0.62
CA LYS A 105 2.32 -12.61 0.58
C LYS A 105 2.73 -11.18 0.29
N LEU A 106 1.80 -10.25 0.52
CA LEU A 106 2.11 -8.82 0.53
C LEU A 106 2.61 -8.44 1.92
N LEU A 107 3.78 -7.82 1.97
CA LEU A 107 4.47 -7.42 3.18
C LEU A 107 4.47 -5.89 3.29
N VAL A 108 4.66 -5.37 4.51
CA VAL A 108 4.72 -3.92 4.74
C VAL A 108 5.79 -3.25 3.87
N LYS A 109 6.93 -3.90 3.64
CA LYS A 109 7.98 -3.38 2.73
C LYS A 109 7.55 -3.21 1.27
N HIS A 110 6.46 -3.82 0.82
CA HIS A 110 5.96 -3.71 -0.55
C HIS A 110 5.13 -2.46 -0.80
N VAL A 111 4.67 -1.79 0.26
CA VAL A 111 3.67 -0.71 0.18
C VAL A 111 4.10 0.43 -0.76
N GLY A 112 5.36 0.86 -0.69
CA GLY A 112 5.84 2.00 -1.47
C GLY A 112 5.81 1.76 -2.97
N GLU A 113 6.37 0.64 -3.40
CA GLU A 113 6.40 0.28 -4.82
C GLU A 113 5.03 -0.13 -5.33
N LEU A 114 4.21 -0.79 -4.50
CA LEU A 114 2.86 -1.20 -4.89
C LEU A 114 1.97 0.03 -5.12
N TRP A 115 2.06 1.03 -4.24
CA TRP A 115 1.32 2.27 -4.43
C TRP A 115 1.72 3.00 -5.71
N ARG A 116 3.02 3.09 -6.01
CA ARG A 116 3.50 3.68 -7.27
C ARG A 116 2.99 2.92 -8.49
N ALA A 117 3.17 1.60 -8.50
CA ALA A 117 2.81 0.76 -9.65
C ALA A 117 1.31 0.73 -9.94
N LEU A 118 0.47 0.74 -8.89
CA LEU A 118 -0.97 0.79 -9.06
C LEU A 118 -1.48 2.21 -9.40
N LYS A 119 -0.83 3.25 -8.88
CA LYS A 119 -1.16 4.63 -9.22
C LYS A 119 -0.79 4.96 -10.66
N ASP A 120 0.35 4.46 -11.13
CA ASP A 120 0.81 4.69 -12.47
C ASP A 120 -0.21 4.11 -13.47
N LYS A 121 -0.91 5.04 -14.13
CA LYS A 121 -1.64 4.77 -15.36
C LYS A 121 -0.61 4.43 -16.43
N LYS A 122 -0.05 3.23 -16.44
CA LYS A 122 0.58 2.74 -17.67
C LYS A 122 -0.54 2.61 -18.71
N ALA A 123 -0.70 3.69 -19.45
CA ALA A 123 -1.33 3.85 -20.74
C ALA A 123 -1.86 2.54 -21.37
N GLU A 124 -3.15 2.27 -21.19
CA GLU A 124 -3.92 1.41 -22.10
C GLU A 124 -4.21 2.11 -23.44
N ASN A 125 -3.34 3.01 -23.90
CA ASN A 125 -3.52 3.75 -25.16
C ASN A 125 -2.18 3.86 -25.92
N ILE A 126 -1.59 2.75 -26.33
CA ILE A 126 -0.72 2.72 -27.53
C ILE A 126 -0.89 1.37 -28.24
N TYR A 127 -2.10 1.05 -28.72
CA TYR A 127 -2.33 0.23 -29.93
C TYR A 127 -3.78 0.48 -30.39
N GLN A 128 -3.97 1.55 -31.15
CA GLN A 128 -4.97 1.61 -32.23
C GLN A 128 -4.21 1.88 -33.52
#